data_AF-A0A833NYH3-F1
#
_entry.id   AF-A0A833NYH3-F1
#
_cell.length_a   1.000
_cell.length_b   1.000
_cell.length_c   1.000
_cell.angle_alpha   90.00
_cell.angle_beta   90.00
_cell.angle_gamma   90.00
#
_symmetry.space_group_name_H-M   'P 1'
#
loop_
_entity.id
_entity.type
_entity.pdbx_description
1 polymer ?
#
loop_
_entity_poly.entity_id
_entity_poly.type
_entity_poly.pdbx_seq_one_letter_code
_entity_poly.pdbx_strand_id
1 'polypeptide(L)' 'MPDIKKGHPVFIRGLVLKKPAVLVDADEYEGIKETLEIIFEEPNILSKLKEAEKELKKGKAIGWAKLKNELKV' A
#
# COMPACT_ATOMS: atom_id res chain seq x y z
N MET A 1 -6.54 -5.25 -27.59
CA MET A 1 -5.86 -5.59 -26.32
C MET A 1 -6.99 -5.95 -25.35
N PRO A 2 -6.97 -7.11 -24.67
CA PRO A 2 -8.09 -7.49 -23.80
C PRO A 2 -8.31 -6.42 -22.73
N ASP A 3 -9.57 -6.09 -22.46
CA ASP A 3 -9.98 -5.15 -21.41
C ASP A 3 -9.63 -5.74 -20.03
N ILE A 4 -8.43 -5.42 -19.55
CA ILE A 4 -8.02 -5.71 -18.17
C ILE A 4 -8.79 -4.73 -17.29
N LYS A 5 -9.79 -5.23 -16.56
CA LYS A 5 -10.51 -4.42 -15.59
C LYS A 5 -9.54 -4.05 -14.47
N LYS A 6 -9.49 -2.76 -14.13
CA LYS A 6 -8.64 -2.23 -13.05
C LYS A 6 -8.82 -3.04 -11.77
N GLY A 7 -7.72 -3.49 -11.18
CA GLY A 7 -7.71 -4.27 -9.94
C GLY A 7 -8.01 -5.77 -10.10
N HIS A 8 -8.10 -6.30 -11.33
CA HIS A 8 -8.24 -7.74 -11.58
C HIS A 8 -6.97 -8.31 -12.24
N PRO A 9 -6.17 -9.12 -11.52
CA PRO A 9 -5.00 -9.76 -12.11
C PRO A 9 -5.40 -10.76 -13.20
N VAL A 10 -4.65 -10.78 -14.30
CA VAL A 10 -4.84 -11.76 -15.38
C VAL A 10 -3.74 -12.81 -15.31
N PHE A 11 -4.15 -14.08 -15.16
CA PHE A 11 -3.23 -15.21 -15.12
C PHE A 11 -2.93 -15.69 -16.53
N ILE A 12 -1.66 -15.66 -16.90
CA ILE A 12 -1.17 -16.08 -18.22
C ILE A 12 -0.50 -17.44 -18.08
N ARG A 13 -1.04 -18.44 -18.78
CA ARG A 13 -0.48 -19.78 -18.89
C ARG A 13 -0.51 -20.20 -20.36
N GLY A 14 0.62 -20.61 -20.92
CA GLY A 14 0.71 -21.00 -22.32
C GLY A 14 1.91 -21.89 -22.62
N LEU A 15 1.86 -22.59 -23.76
CA LEU A 15 2.92 -23.49 -24.24
C LEU A 15 4.29 -22.81 -24.42
N VAL A 16 4.30 -21.50 -24.67
CA VAL A 16 5.51 -20.68 -24.88
C VAL A 16 6.16 -20.24 -23.56
N LEU A 17 5.36 -20.05 -22.51
CA LEU A 17 5.84 -19.63 -21.21
C LEU A 17 6.25 -20.85 -20.39
N LYS A 18 7.55 -21.00 -20.12
CA LYS A 18 8.10 -22.11 -19.32
C LYS A 18 7.55 -22.12 -17.89
N LYS A 19 7.06 -20.99 -17.37
CA LYS A 19 6.38 -20.84 -16.08
C LYS A 19 5.15 -19.93 -16.21
N PRO A 20 4.07 -20.18 -15.44
CA PRO A 20 2.93 -19.27 -15.37
C PRO A 20 3.35 -17.85 -14.98
N ALA A 21 2.65 -16.85 -15.50
CA ALA A 21 2.87 -15.45 -15.19
C ALA A 21 1.55 -14.79 -14.76
N VAL A 22 1.65 -13.66 -14.05
CA VAL A 22 0.51 -12.84 -13.66
C VAL A 22 0.75 -11.45 -14.24
N LEU A 23 -0.25 -10.92 -14.94
CA LEU A 23 -0.29 -9.54 -15.41
C LEU A 23 -1.15 -8.73 -14.44
N VAL A 24 -0.59 -7.64 -13.95
CA VAL A 24 -1.23 -6.70 -13.01
C VAL A 24 -1.05 -5.28 -13.52
N ASP A 25 -1.94 -4.38 -13.08
CA ASP A 25 -1.74 -2.94 -13.26
C ASP A 25 -0.44 -2.50 -12.57
N ALA A 26 0.27 -1.54 -13.16
CA ALA A 26 1.53 -1.03 -12.60
C ALA A 26 1.32 -0.42 -11.21
N ASP A 27 0.26 0.38 -11.03
CA ASP A 27 -0.09 0.98 -9.74
C ASP A 27 -0.37 -0.08 -8.66
N GLU A 28 -1.01 -1.19 -9.04
CA GLU A 28 -1.30 -2.31 -8.13
C GLU A 28 -0.01 -3.02 -7.71
N TYR A 29 0.91 -3.24 -8.66
CA TYR A 29 2.21 -3.82 -8.36
C TYR A 29 3.02 -2.97 -7.37
N GLU A 30 3.11 -1.66 -7.63
CA GLU A 30 3.82 -0.74 -6.72
C GLU A 30 3.14 -0.66 -5.35
N GLY A 31 1.80 -0.63 -5.29
CA GLY A 31 1.07 -0.63 -4.02
C GLY A 31 1.30 -1.89 -3.19
N ILE A 32 1.34 -3.07 -3.82
CA ILE A 32 1.67 -4.33 -3.15
C ILE A 32 3.12 -4.28 -2.63
N LYS A 33 4.05 -3.79 -3.45
CA LYS A 33 5.46 -3.70 -3.10
C LYS A 33 5.68 -2.77 -1.90
N GLU A 34 5.12 -1.56 -1.93
CA GLU A 34 5.19 -0.61 -0.81
C GLU A 34 4.56 -1.20 0.47
N THR A 35 3.41 -1.86 0.34
CA THR A 35 2.75 -2.52 1.48
C THR A 35 3.66 -3.58 2.10
N LEU A 36 4.33 -4.39 1.29
CA LEU A 36 5.29 -5.38 1.78
C LEU A 36 6.48 -4.71 2.47
N GLU A 37 7.05 -3.67 1.87
CA GLU A 37 8.16 -2.90 2.47
C GLU A 37 7.78 -2.38 3.86
N ILE A 38 6.62 -1.74 4.01
CA ILE A 38 6.12 -1.26 5.31
C ILE A 38 6.00 -2.41 6.34
N ILE A 39 5.45 -3.55 5.94
CA ILE A 39 5.27 -4.71 6.82
C ILE A 39 6.62 -5.30 7.26
N PHE A 40 7.61 -5.32 6.36
CA PHE A 40 8.93 -5.86 6.65
C PHE A 40 9.78 -4.92 7.50
N GLU A 41 9.72 -3.61 7.26
CA GLU A 41 10.56 -2.62 7.95
C GLU A 41 10.03 -2.24 9.33
N GLU A 42 8.72 -2.29 9.55
CA GLU A 42 8.11 -1.81 10.79
C GLU A 42 7.48 -2.95 11.62
N PRO A 43 8.22 -3.52 12.59
CA PRO A 43 7.67 -4.53 13.48
C PRO A 43 6.50 -3.95 14.30
N ASN A 44 5.41 -4.71 14.38
CA ASN A 44 4.17 -4.32 15.04
C ASN A 44 3.41 -3.15 14.38
N ILE A 45 3.62 -2.89 13.08
CA ILE A 45 2.87 -1.86 12.34
C ILE A 45 1.35 -1.94 12.56
N LEU A 46 0.77 -3.14 12.60
CA LEU A 46 -0.68 -3.32 12.82
C LEU A 46 -1.15 -2.81 14.17
N SER A 47 -0.34 -2.95 15.23
CA SER A 47 -0.66 -2.41 16.55
C SER A 47 -0.56 -0.89 16.54
N LYS A 48 0.50 -0.34 15.94
CA LYS A 48 0.70 1.10 15.80
C LYS A 48 -0.44 1.77 15.03
N LEU A 49 -0.88 1.17 13.92
CA LEU A 49 -2.02 1.65 13.14
C LEU A 49 -3.32 1.64 13.96
N LYS A 50 -3.59 0.56 14.71
CA LYS A 50 -4.77 0.49 15.59
C LYS A 50 -4.73 1.54 16.71
N GLU A 51 -3.55 1.83 17.26
CA GLU A 51 -3.39 2.89 18.25
C GLU A 51 -3.62 4.27 17.62
N ALA A 52 -3.02 4.54 16.46
CA ALA A 52 -3.20 5.78 15.72
C ALA A 52 -4.69 6.02 15.38
N GLU A 53 -5.43 5.00 14.95
CA GLU A 53 -6.88 5.10 14.74
C GLU A 53 -7.65 5.49 16.03
N LYS A 54 -7.27 4.92 17.17
CA LYS A 54 -7.89 5.28 18.47
C LYS A 54 -7.58 6.71 18.86
N GLU A 55 -6.35 7.17 18.63
CA GLU A 55 -5.94 8.54 18.93
C GLU A 55 -6.66 9.53 18.02
N LEU A 56 -6.77 9.22 16.72
CA LEU A 56 -7.52 10.02 15.76
C LEU A 56 -9.00 10.12 16.15
N LYS A 57 -9.63 9.00 16.55
CA LYS A 57 -11.03 8.99 17.06
C LYS A 57 -11.21 9.81 18.35
N LYS A 58 -10.15 9.96 19.16
CA LYS A 58 -10.13 10.82 20.35
C LYS A 58 -9.84 12.30 20.03
N GLY A 59 -9.75 12.66 18.75
CA GLY A 59 -9.42 14.02 18.32
C GLY A 59 -7.94 14.38 18.49
N LYS A 60 -7.07 13.41 18.78
CA LYS A 60 -5.62 13.61 18.86
C LYS A 60 -5.02 13.57 17.45
N ALA A 61 -5.37 14.55 16.64
CA ALA A 61 -4.74 14.80 15.35
C ALA A 61 -4.10 16.18 15.36
N ILE A 62 -2.97 16.34 14.67
CA ILE A 62 -2.35 17.63 14.44
C ILE A 62 -2.62 18.09 13.01
N GLY A 63 -3.09 19.33 12.87
CA GLY A 63 -3.25 19.94 11.55
C GLY A 63 -1.91 20.27 10.92
N TRP A 64 -1.84 20.21 9.59
CA TRP A 64 -0.61 20.45 8.82
C TRP A 64 0.08 21.77 9.17
N ALA A 65 -0.68 22.87 9.30
CA ALA A 65 -0.11 24.19 9.64
C ALA A 65 0.57 24.20 11.02
N LYS A 66 -0.02 23.49 12.00
CA LYS A 66 0.57 23.39 13.35
C LYS A 66 1.82 22.52 13.33
N LEU A 67 1.77 21.38 12.63
CA LEU A 67 2.92 20.48 12.48
C LEU A 67 4.11 21.18 11.80
N LYS A 68 3.83 21.97 10.75
CA LYS A 68 4.83 22.74 10.02
C LYS A 68 5.59 23.73 10.93
N ASN A 69 4.84 24.45 11.76
CA ASN A 69 5.41 25.37 12.75
C ASN A 69 6.26 24.65 13.81
N GLU A 70 5.84 23.47 14.27
CA GLU A 70 6.60 22.66 15.24
C GLU A 70 7.90 22.10 14.65
N LEU A 71 7.87 21.65 13.39
CA LEU A 71 9.01 21.12 12.67
C LEU A 71 9.94 22.20 12.07
N LYS A 72 9.54 23.48 12.12
CA LYS A 72 10.26 24.63 11.55
C LYS A 72 10.58 24.48 10.05
N VAL A 73 9.67 23.85 9.31
CA VAL A 73 9.73 23.67 7.84
C VAL A 73 8.70 24.54 7.14
#